data_AF-A0A9E1KWZ5-F1
#
_entry.id   AF-A0A9E1KWZ5-F1
#
_cell.length_a   1.000
_cell.length_b   1.000
_cell.length_c   1.000
_cell.angle_alpha   90.00
_cell.angle_beta   90.00
_cell.angle_gamma   90.00
#
_symmetry.space_group_name_H-M   'P 1'
#
loop_
_entity.id
_entity.type
_entity.pdbx_description
1 polymer ?
#
loop_
_entity_poly.entity_id
_entity_poly.type
_entity_poly.pdbx_seq_one_letter_code
_entity_poly.pdbx_strand_id
1 'polypeptide(L)' 'MMTPGPMELGIILAIVVVLFGAGRLAGIGSGIGKGISNFKNEMENGKKKKAEELELKKAAENEESDKDSE' A
#
# COMPACT_ATOMS: atom_id res chain seq x y z
N MET A 1 26.43 -6.94 14.22
CA MET A 1 25.23 -6.40 14.89
C MET A 1 24.36 -7.58 15.29
N MET A 2 23.94 -7.69 16.56
CA MET A 2 23.07 -8.77 17.05
C MET A 2 21.61 -8.40 16.78
N THR A 3 21.12 -8.75 15.59
CA THR A 3 19.67 -8.74 15.34
C THR A 3 19.12 -10.08 15.84
N PRO A 4 18.10 -10.09 16.72
CA PRO A 4 17.51 -11.34 17.19
C PRO A 4 16.98 -12.16 16.03
N GLY A 5 17.24 -13.47 16.06
CA GLY A 5 16.81 -14.40 15.02
C GLY A 5 15.29 -14.55 15.00
N PRO A 6 14.72 -15.10 13.91
CA PRO A 6 13.28 -15.33 13.79
C PRO A 6 12.68 -16.14 14.97
N MET A 7 13.45 -17.08 15.51
CA MET A 7 13.07 -17.88 16.67
C MET A 7 12.99 -17.05 17.96
N GLU A 8 13.97 -16.17 18.21
CA GLU A 8 13.98 -15.28 19.37
C GLU A 8 12.84 -14.25 19.29
N LEU A 9 12.60 -13.70 18.09
CA LEU A 9 11.48 -12.78 17.84
C LEU A 9 10.14 -13.46 18.12
N GLY A 10 9.99 -14.73 17.74
CA GLY A 10 8.78 -15.52 18.01
C GLY A 10 8.53 -15.73 19.51
N ILE A 11 9.57 -15.98 20.30
CA ILE A 11 9.45 -16.12 21.76
C ILE A 11 8.99 -14.81 22.41
N ILE A 12 9.58 -13.68 22.00
CA ILE A 12 9.18 -12.36 22.50
C ILE A 12 7.72 -12.08 22.14
N LEU A 13 7.31 -12.38 20.90
CA LEU A 13 5.93 -12.23 20.44
C LEU A 13 4.97 -13.07 21.28
N ALA A 14 5.32 -14.31 21.60
CA ALA A 14 4.51 -15.19 22.43
C ALA A 14 4.28 -14.59 23.83
N ILE A 15 5.32 -14.04 24.46
CA ILE A 15 5.21 -13.37 25.77
C ILE A 15 4.26 -12.17 25.68
N VAL A 16 4.40 -11.33 24.66
CA VAL A 16 3.51 -10.18 24.43
C VAL A 16 2.06 -10.64 24.25
N VAL A 17 1.82 -11.72 23.48
CA VAL A 17 0.47 -12.27 23.30
C VAL A 17 -0.12 -12.79 24.61
N VAL A 18 0.69 -13.39 25.50
CA VAL A 18 0.22 -13.85 26.82
C VAL A 18 -0.11 -12.67 27.74
N LEU A 19 0.70 -11.60 27.73
CA LEU A 19 0.50 -10.41 28.57
C LEU A 19 -0.73 -9.59 28.13
N PHE A 20 -0.86 -9.35 26.83
CA PHE A 20 -1.93 -8.50 26.28
C PHE A 20 -3.19 -9.30 25.91
N GLY A 21 -3.05 -10.61 25.69
CA GLY A 21 -4.11 -11.49 25.21
C GLY A 21 -4.34 -11.42 23.70
N ALA A 22 -4.78 -12.53 23.11
CA ALA A 22 -5.05 -12.64 21.68
C ALA A 22 -6.14 -11.66 21.18
N GLY A 23 -7.18 -11.42 21.99
CA GLY A 23 -8.28 -10.53 21.62
C GLY A 23 -7.88 -9.05 21.49
N ARG A 24 -6.98 -8.56 22.34
CA ARG A 24 -6.49 -7.16 22.29
C ARG A 24 -5.59 -6.94 21.09
N LEU A 25 -4.67 -7.87 20.82
CA LEU A 25 -3.81 -7.81 19.63
C LEU A 25 -4.61 -7.96 18.34
N ALA A 26 -5.60 -8.85 18.28
CA ALA A 26 -6.47 -8.99 17.12
C ALA A 26 -7.31 -7.73 16.85
N GLY A 27 -7.78 -7.05 17.90
CA GLY A 27 -8.51 -5.79 17.77
C GLY A 27 -7.65 -4.68 17.15
N ILE A 28 -6.43 -4.49 17.66
CA ILE A 28 -5.48 -3.49 17.14
C ILE A 28 -5.04 -3.85 15.72
N GLY A 29 -4.69 -5.11 15.48
CA GLY A 29 -4.28 -5.61 14.17
C GLY A 29 -5.38 -5.45 13.11
N SER A 30 -6.64 -5.69 13.46
CA SER A 30 -7.78 -5.49 12.55
C SER A 30 -7.98 -4.02 12.18
N GLY A 31 -7.79 -3.10 13.12
CA GLY A 31 -7.87 -1.66 12.86
C GLY A 31 -6.76 -1.16 11.93
N ILE A 32 -5.52 -1.55 12.24
CA ILE A 32 -4.35 -1.19 11.43
C ILE A 32 -4.44 -1.82 10.04
N GLY A 33 -4.83 -3.10 9.95
CA GLY A 33 -4.97 -3.81 8.68
C GLY A 33 -5.99 -3.18 7.74
N LYS A 34 -7.15 -2.76 8.26
CA LYS A 34 -8.14 -2.01 7.47
C LYS A 34 -7.61 -0.66 6.99
N GLY A 35 -6.91 0.08 7.85
CA GLY A 35 -6.31 1.37 7.48
C GLY A 35 -5.27 1.24 6.37
N ILE A 36 -4.37 0.26 6.48
CA ILE A 36 -3.36 -0.02 5.45
C ILE A 36 -4.02 -0.49 4.15
N SER A 37 -5.05 -1.34 4.23
CA SER A 37 -5.75 -1.82 3.02
C SER A 37 -6.45 -0.68 2.28
N ASN A 38 -7.13 0.23 2.98
CA ASN A 38 -7.73 1.41 2.37
C ASN A 38 -6.66 2.31 1.74
N PHE A 39 -5.58 2.59 2.48
CA PHE A 39 -4.49 3.42 1.99
C PHE A 39 -3.85 2.85 0.72
N LYS A 40 -3.65 1.53 0.68
CA LYS A 40 -3.13 0.84 -0.50
C LYS A 40 -4.10 0.94 -1.68
N ASN A 41 -5.40 0.71 -1.46
CA ASN A 41 -6.42 0.84 -2.49
C ASN A 41 -6.50 2.26 -3.06
N GLU A 42 -6.48 3.28 -2.20
CA GLU A 42 -6.49 4.68 -2.60
C GLU A 42 -5.23 5.05 -3.40
N MET A 43 -4.07 4.55 -2.98
CA MET A 43 -2.81 4.75 -3.70
C MET A 43 -2.81 4.07 -5.07
N GLU A 44 -3.32 2.83 -5.19
CA GLU A 44 -3.42 2.11 -6.46
C GLU A 44 -4.43 2.77 -7.41
N ASN A 45 -5.59 3.17 -6.91
CA ASN A 45 -6.60 3.87 -7.70
C ASN A 45 -6.11 5.25 -8.16
N GLY A 46 -5.36 5.97 -7.30
CA GLY A 46 -4.71 7.22 -7.65
C GLY A 46 -3.64 7.04 -8.74
N LYS A 47 -2.87 5.95 -8.71
CA LYS A 47 -1.91 5.63 -9.78
C LYS A 47 -2.60 5.30 -11.09
N LYS A 48 -3.67 4.49 -11.07
CA LYS A 48 -4.44 4.16 -12.28
C LYS A 48 -5.06 5.40 -12.92
N LYS A 49 -5.72 6.25 -12.12
CA LYS A 49 -6.32 7.49 -12.60
C LYS A 49 -5.30 8.46 -13.19
N LYS A 50 -4.10 8.53 -12.59
CA LYS A 50 -3.00 9.35 -13.11
C LYS A 50 -2.39 8.79 -14.40
N ALA A 51 -2.32 7.46 -14.55
CA ALA A 51 -1.86 6.81 -15.78
C ALA A 51 -2.83 7.06 -16.93
N GLU A 52 -4.14 6.92 -16.68
CA GLU A 52 -5.20 7.16 -17.67
C GLU A 52 -5.23 8.63 -18.13
N GLU A 53 -5.07 9.57 -17.20
CA GLU A 53 -4.98 11.02 -17.51
C GLU A 53 -3.72 11.37 -18.31
N LEU A 54 -2.59 10.70 -18.06
CA LEU A 54 -1.35 10.87 -18.83
C LEU A 54 -1.45 10.28 -20.24
N GLU A 55 -2.15 9.18 -20.43
CA GLU A 55 -2.40 8.59 -21.75
C GLU A 55 -3.36 9.43 -22.60
N LEU A 56 -4.44 9.95 -22.00
CA LEU A 56 -5.35 10.89 -22.65
C LEU A 56 -4.65 12.19 -23.07
N LYS A 57 -3.75 12.73 -22.23
CA LYS A 57 -2.96 13.92 -22.58
C LYS A 57 -1.96 13.67 -23.71
N LYS A 58 -1.33 12.49 -23.75
CA LYS A 58 -0.40 12.11 -24.83
C LYS A 58 -1.12 11.87 -26.17
N ALA A 59 -2.32 11.31 -26.14
CA ALA A 59 -3.12 11.11 -27.35
C ALA A 59 -3.57 12.45 -27.97
N ALA A 60 -3.95 13.43 -27.14
CA ALA A 60 -4.32 14.76 -27.60
C ALA A 60 -3.13 15.56 -28.19
N GLU A 61 -1.94 15.43 -27.61
CA GLU A 61 -0.73 16.10 -28.11
C GLU A 61 -0.25 15.54 -29.46
N ASN A 62 -0.51 14.26 -29.74
CA ASN A 62 -0.10 13.61 -30.99
C ASN A 62 -1.03 13.89 -32.19
N GLU A 63 -2.31 14.20 -31.94
CA GLU A 63 -3.27 14.60 -33.00
C GLU A 63 -3.09 16.05 -33.46
N GLU A 64 -2.49 16.92 -32.64
CA GLU A 64 -2.26 18.33 -32.97
C GLU A 64 -1.01 18.53 -33.84
N SER A 65 -0.01 17.64 -33.73
CA SER A 65 1.21 17.65 -34.56
C SER A 65 1.04 17.17 -36.01
N ASP A 66 -0.03 16.43 -36.34
CA ASP A 66 -0.29 15.93 -37.70
C ASP A 66 -1.03 16.95 -38.59
N LYS A 67 -1.63 18.01 -38.02
CA LYS A 67 -2.43 19.01 -38.77
C LYS A 67 -1.65 20.25 -39.25
N ASP A 68 -0.43 20.47 -38.77
CA ASP A 68 0.44 21.59 -39.19
C ASP A 68 1.39 21.20 -40.36
N SER A 69 1.32 19.95 -40.84
CA SER A 69 2.23 19.42 -41.88
C SER A 69 1.64 19.36 -43.30
N GLU A 70 0.41 19.84 -43.50
CA GLU A 70 -0.30 19.83 -44.81
C GLU A 70 -0.57 21.26 -45.31
#